data_AF-A0A286G6R6-F1
#
_entry.id   AF-A0A286G6R6-F1
#
_cell.length_a   1.000
_cell.length_b   1.000
_cell.length_c   1.000
_cell.angle_alpha   90.00
_cell.angle_beta   90.00
_cell.angle_gamma   90.00
#
_symmetry.space_group_name_H-M   'P 1'
#
loop_
_entity.id
_entity.type
_entity.pdbx_description
1 polymer ?
#
loop_
_entity_poly.entity_id
_entity_poly.type
_entity_poly.pdbx_seq_one_letter_code
_entity_poly.pdbx_strand_id
1 'polypeptide(L)'
;MLSADTNVLLRYVLKDDEAQFDVVKPLLEGDEPFFISNIVFCELVWTLRRAYKIPKRDVAAVVRTLVGMDSTRCDDDAVGVALAFMDAGGDFADAMVAVEAGRAGAACLYTFDRGFARRADPAVCRVELLEA
;
A
#
# COMPACT_ATOMS: atom_id res chain seq x y z
N MET A 1 -10.44 -17.86 -5.50
CA MET A 1 -9.76 -16.63 -5.03
C MET A 1 -10.20 -15.49 -5.91
N LEU A 2 -10.71 -14.41 -5.32
CA LEU A 2 -11.14 -13.17 -5.98
C LEU A 2 -10.00 -12.14 -5.99
N SER A 3 -10.15 -11.09 -6.79
CA SER A 3 -9.30 -9.91 -6.76
C SER A 3 -10.01 -8.76 -7.46
N ALA A 4 -9.61 -7.52 -7.18
CA ALA A 4 -10.15 -6.35 -7.86
C ALA A 4 -9.13 -5.22 -8.01
N ASP A 5 -9.50 -4.27 -8.87
CA ASP A 5 -8.78 -3.04 -9.14
C ASP A 5 -8.98 -1.99 -8.02
N THR A 6 -8.14 -0.96 -8.01
CA THR A 6 -8.15 0.14 -7.05
C THR A 6 -9.50 0.85 -6.97
N ASN A 7 -10.17 1.05 -8.11
CA ASN A 7 -11.47 1.75 -8.15
C ASN A 7 -12.56 1.01 -7.36
N VAL A 8 -12.57 -0.33 -7.38
CA VAL A 8 -13.47 -1.19 -6.63
C VAL A 8 -13.22 -1.05 -5.13
N LEU A 9 -11.95 -1.12 -4.70
CA LEU A 9 -11.60 -0.91 -3.29
C LEU A 9 -11.92 0.50 -2.80
N LEU A 10 -11.78 1.51 -3.65
CA LEU A 10 -12.17 2.88 -3.31
C LEU A 10 -13.68 2.97 -2.99
N ARG A 11 -14.55 2.26 -3.72
CA ARG A 11 -15.99 2.23 -3.42
C ARG A 11 -16.25 1.64 -2.03
N TYR A 12 -15.55 0.57 -1.68
CA TYR A 12 -15.67 -0.06 -0.36
C TYR A 12 -15.17 0.86 0.77
N VAL A 13 -13.99 1.44 0.61
CA VAL A 13 -13.32 2.26 1.63
C VAL A 13 -14.03 3.58 1.87
N LEU A 14 -14.42 4.28 0.80
CA LEU A 14 -14.99 5.62 0.88
C LEU A 14 -16.50 5.62 1.12
N LYS A 15 -17.20 4.54 0.71
CA LYS A 15 -18.66 4.45 0.71
C LYS A 15 -19.31 5.67 0.04
N ASP A 16 -18.68 6.18 -1.02
CA ASP A 16 -19.09 7.38 -1.75
C ASP A 16 -20.11 7.11 -2.86
N ASP A 17 -20.32 5.83 -3.20
CA ASP A 17 -21.39 5.33 -4.07
C ASP A 17 -22.01 4.11 -3.38
N GLU A 18 -23.24 4.27 -2.87
CA GLU A 18 -23.95 3.23 -2.10
C GLU A 18 -24.23 1.98 -2.93
N ALA A 19 -24.63 2.15 -4.20
CA ALA A 19 -24.94 1.03 -5.08
C ALA A 19 -23.68 0.20 -5.39
N GLN A 20 -22.54 0.85 -5.64
CA GLN A 20 -21.28 0.14 -5.84
C GLN A 20 -20.75 -0.44 -4.54
N PHE A 21 -20.90 0.26 -3.40
CA PHE A 21 -20.52 -0.26 -2.10
C PHE A 21 -21.22 -1.59 -1.80
N ASP A 22 -22.53 -1.65 -2.00
CA ASP A 22 -23.33 -2.86 -1.73
C ASP A 22 -22.96 -4.05 -2.63
N VAL A 23 -22.50 -3.78 -3.84
CA VAL A 23 -21.98 -4.83 -4.75
C VAL A 23 -20.61 -5.34 -4.31
N VAL A 24 -19.75 -4.46 -3.79
CA VAL A 24 -18.36 -4.78 -3.46
C VAL A 24 -18.23 -5.40 -2.07
N LYS A 25 -19.01 -4.92 -1.10
CA LYS A 25 -19.00 -5.39 0.28
C LYS A 25 -19.03 -6.92 0.43
N PRO A 26 -19.95 -7.68 -0.20
CA PRO A 26 -19.99 -9.13 -0.06
C PRO A 26 -18.77 -9.85 -0.68
N LEU A 27 -18.04 -9.21 -1.59
CA LEU A 27 -16.81 -9.78 -2.16
C LEU A 27 -15.64 -9.72 -1.17
N LEU A 28 -15.57 -8.66 -0.36
CA LEU A 28 -14.51 -8.49 0.65
C LEU A 28 -14.91 -9.11 2.00
N GLU A 29 -16.16 -9.06 2.41
CA GLU A 29 -16.62 -9.58 3.72
C GLU A 29 -17.14 -11.03 3.67
N GLY A 30 -17.11 -11.66 2.49
CA GLY A 30 -17.51 -13.06 2.31
C GLY A 30 -16.41 -14.07 2.65
N ASP A 31 -16.74 -15.36 2.49
CA ASP A 31 -15.84 -16.48 2.82
C ASP A 31 -14.76 -16.77 1.75
N GLU A 32 -14.93 -16.26 0.53
CA GLU A 32 -13.99 -16.50 -0.57
C GLU A 32 -12.72 -15.64 -0.41
N PRO A 33 -11.51 -16.22 -0.45
CA PRO A 33 -10.28 -15.45 -0.31
C PRO A 33 -10.16 -14.35 -1.37
N PHE A 34 -9.84 -13.13 -0.92
CA PHE A 34 -9.75 -11.94 -1.76
C PHE A 34 -8.31 -11.42 -1.81
N PHE A 35 -7.68 -11.55 -2.97
CA PHE A 35 -6.30 -11.11 -3.17
C PHE A 35 -6.22 -9.62 -3.52
N ILE A 36 -5.39 -8.87 -2.78
CA ILE A 36 -5.05 -7.48 -3.07
C ILE A 36 -3.57 -7.40 -3.42
N SER A 37 -3.26 -6.92 -4.63
CA SER A 37 -1.87 -6.77 -5.09
C SER A 37 -1.18 -5.54 -4.48
N ASN A 38 0.16 -5.58 -4.42
CA ASN A 38 0.96 -4.45 -3.95
C ASN A 38 0.72 -3.18 -4.78
N ILE A 39 0.50 -3.32 -6.10
CA ILE A 39 0.18 -2.20 -7.00
C ILE A 39 -1.16 -1.56 -6.62
N VAL A 40 -2.17 -2.37 -6.34
CA VAL A 40 -3.49 -1.88 -5.90
C VAL A 40 -3.39 -1.14 -4.56
N PHE A 41 -2.58 -1.63 -3.61
CA PHE A 41 -2.32 -0.87 -2.38
C PHE A 41 -1.60 0.46 -2.64
N CYS A 42 -0.58 0.49 -3.50
CA CYS A 42 0.12 1.72 -3.87
C CYS A 42 -0.83 2.76 -4.46
N GLU A 43 -1.65 2.36 -5.44
CA GLU A 43 -2.62 3.26 -6.06
C GLU A 43 -3.73 3.69 -5.10
N LEU A 44 -4.22 2.80 -4.24
CA LEU A 44 -5.21 3.14 -3.22
C LEU A 44 -4.67 4.21 -2.27
N VAL A 45 -3.47 3.99 -1.72
CA VAL A 45 -2.81 4.94 -0.82
C VAL A 45 -2.59 6.28 -1.53
N TRP A 46 -2.04 6.25 -2.74
CA TRP A 46 -1.79 7.46 -3.52
C TRP A 46 -3.09 8.22 -3.79
N THR A 47 -4.17 7.52 -4.18
CA THR A 47 -5.45 8.14 -4.52
C THR A 47 -6.12 8.76 -3.29
N LEU A 48 -6.20 8.04 -2.17
CA LEU A 48 -6.76 8.56 -0.91
C LEU A 48 -6.00 9.79 -0.41
N ARG A 49 -4.66 9.79 -0.54
CA ARG A 49 -3.79 10.90 -0.17
C ARG A 49 -3.91 12.09 -1.11
N ARG A 50 -3.88 11.85 -2.43
CA ARG A 50 -3.72 12.89 -3.45
C ARG A 50 -5.04 13.48 -3.90
N ALA A 51 -6.03 12.64 -4.18
CA ALA A 51 -7.35 13.08 -4.65
C ALA A 51 -8.24 13.45 -3.47
N TYR A 52 -8.37 12.56 -2.49
CA TYR A 52 -9.29 12.74 -1.34
C TYR A 52 -8.67 13.48 -0.15
N LYS A 53 -7.37 13.80 -0.20
CA LYS A 53 -6.64 14.56 0.84
C LYS A 53 -6.71 13.93 2.24
N ILE A 54 -6.92 12.62 2.32
CA ILE A 54 -7.05 11.92 3.60
C ILE A 54 -5.69 11.94 4.33
N PRO A 55 -5.67 12.21 5.65
CA PRO A 55 -4.43 12.22 6.44
C PRO A 55 -3.70 10.87 6.38
N LYS A 56 -2.36 10.89 6.43
CA LYS A 56 -1.51 9.70 6.25
C LYS A 56 -1.85 8.61 7.27
N ARG A 57 -2.07 9.03 8.52
CA ARG A 57 -2.49 8.14 9.62
C ARG A 57 -3.77 7.39 9.29
N ASP A 58 -4.77 8.09 8.75
CA ASP A 58 -6.08 7.51 8.49
C ASP A 58 -6.02 6.60 7.25
N VAL A 59 -5.21 6.94 6.23
CA VAL A 59 -4.92 6.03 5.10
C VAL A 59 -4.20 4.76 5.56
N ALA A 60 -3.22 4.88 6.46
CA ALA A 60 -2.55 3.71 7.02
C ALA A 60 -3.50 2.85 7.87
N ALA A 61 -4.47 3.45 8.55
CA ALA A 61 -5.53 2.71 9.24
C ALA A 61 -6.43 1.96 8.26
N VAL A 62 -6.81 2.56 7.12
CA VAL A 62 -7.56 1.89 6.05
C VAL A 62 -6.82 0.65 5.54
N VAL A 63 -5.53 0.77 5.22
CA VAL A 63 -4.74 -0.37 4.74
C VAL A 63 -4.66 -1.47 5.80
N ARG A 64 -4.45 -1.13 7.08
CA ARG A 64 -4.48 -2.11 8.18
C ARG A 64 -5.83 -2.81 8.31
N THR A 65 -6.93 -2.08 8.14
CA THR A 65 -8.28 -2.67 8.16
C THR A 65 -8.43 -3.69 7.03
N LEU A 66 -8.02 -3.34 5.81
CA LEU A 66 -8.12 -4.25 4.65
C LEU A 66 -7.28 -5.52 4.85
N VAL A 67 -6.03 -5.38 5.26
CA VAL A 67 -5.13 -6.52 5.53
C VAL A 67 -5.63 -7.37 6.69
N GLY A 68 -6.28 -6.76 7.68
CA GLY A 68 -6.83 -7.44 8.84
C GLY A 68 -8.14 -8.19 8.61
N MET A 69 -8.72 -8.14 7.41
CA MET A 69 -9.92 -8.92 7.09
C MET A 69 -9.55 -10.39 6.86
N ASP A 70 -10.33 -11.32 7.43
CA ASP A 70 -10.07 -12.76 7.34
C ASP A 70 -10.01 -13.30 5.90
N SER A 71 -10.76 -12.67 5.00
CA SER A 71 -10.80 -12.99 3.57
C SER A 71 -9.56 -12.48 2.82
N THR A 72 -8.89 -11.43 3.29
CA THR A 72 -7.83 -10.76 2.55
C THR A 72 -6.59 -11.66 2.41
N ARG A 73 -6.04 -11.69 1.21
CA ARG A 73 -4.75 -12.29 0.90
C ARG A 73 -3.88 -11.22 0.26
N CYS A 74 -2.69 -11.02 0.81
CA CYS A 74 -1.72 -10.09 0.27
C CYS A 74 -0.32 -10.52 0.64
N ASP A 75 0.64 -9.72 0.21
CA ASP A 75 2.02 -9.83 0.62
C ASP A 75 2.21 -9.15 2.00
N ASP A 76 1.90 -9.88 3.06
CA ASP A 76 1.86 -9.33 4.43
C ASP A 76 3.20 -8.72 4.86
N ASP A 77 4.31 -9.32 4.44
CA ASP A 77 5.66 -8.82 4.73
C ASP A 77 5.90 -7.46 4.06
N ALA A 78 5.61 -7.35 2.76
CA ALA A 78 5.80 -6.11 2.02
C ALA A 78 4.87 -5.00 2.52
N VAL A 79 3.59 -5.32 2.76
CA VAL A 79 2.62 -4.35 3.27
C VAL A 79 2.98 -3.92 4.69
N GLY A 80 3.47 -4.83 5.53
CA GLY A 80 3.97 -4.53 6.87
C GLY A 80 5.13 -3.55 6.86
N VAL A 81 6.14 -3.77 6.01
CA VAL A 81 7.26 -2.84 5.80
C VAL A 81 6.75 -1.47 5.34
N ALA A 82 5.84 -1.44 4.38
CA ALA A 82 5.32 -0.20 3.83
C ALA A 82 4.47 0.60 4.84
N LEU A 83 3.68 -0.08 5.69
CA LEU A 83 2.95 0.53 6.80
C LEU A 83 3.90 1.13 7.85
N ALA A 84 4.95 0.39 8.25
CA ALA A 84 5.95 0.89 9.19
C ALA A 84 6.69 2.11 8.64
N PHE A 85 7.02 2.09 7.34
CA PHE A 85 7.65 3.22 6.67
C PHE A 85 6.73 4.45 6.59
N MET A 86 5.43 4.25 6.34
CA MET A 86 4.43 5.33 6.41
C MET A 86 4.33 5.95 7.81
N ASP A 87 4.36 5.14 8.88
CA ASP A 87 4.33 5.62 10.26
C ASP A 87 5.57 6.48 10.59
N ALA A 88 6.73 6.13 10.04
CA ALA A 88 7.96 6.93 10.10
C ALA A 88 7.94 8.19 9.20
N GLY A 89 6.83 8.45 8.53
CA GLY A 89 6.60 9.61 7.69
C GLY A 89 7.00 9.44 6.22
N GLY A 90 7.42 8.25 5.79
CA GLY A 90 7.73 7.91 4.39
C GLY A 90 6.49 7.66 3.52
N ASP A 91 6.68 7.44 2.22
CA ASP A 91 5.62 7.08 1.27
C ASP A 91 5.48 5.56 1.11
N PHE A 92 4.25 5.07 0.99
CA PHE A 92 3.99 3.63 0.87
C PHE A 92 4.61 3.03 -0.39
N ALA A 93 4.55 3.74 -1.51
CA ALA A 93 5.08 3.24 -2.77
C ALA A 93 6.61 3.17 -2.75
N ASP A 94 7.28 4.14 -2.11
CA ASP A 94 8.73 4.11 -1.92
C ASP A 94 9.17 2.85 -1.17
N ALA A 95 8.46 2.48 -0.10
CA ALA A 95 8.73 1.26 0.64
C ALA A 95 8.51 0.00 -0.22
N MET A 96 7.45 -0.04 -1.03
CA MET A 96 7.21 -1.14 -1.96
C MET A 96 8.33 -1.26 -3.01
N VAL A 97 8.84 -0.14 -3.53
CA VAL A 97 10.00 -0.14 -4.42
C VAL A 97 11.25 -0.69 -3.72
N ALA A 98 11.49 -0.30 -2.46
CA ALA A 98 12.61 -0.84 -1.68
C ALA A 98 12.49 -2.35 -1.44
N VAL A 99 11.29 -2.84 -1.11
CA VAL A 99 11.03 -4.28 -0.93
C VAL A 99 11.31 -5.05 -2.21
N GLU A 100 10.79 -4.61 -3.35
CA GLU A 100 11.00 -5.28 -4.63
C GLU A 100 12.47 -5.24 -5.07
N ALA A 101 13.17 -4.11 -4.86
CA ALA A 101 14.59 -4.01 -5.12
C ALA A 101 15.41 -4.98 -4.25
N GLY A 102 15.09 -5.08 -2.96
CA GLY A 102 15.72 -6.02 -2.04
C GLY A 102 15.50 -7.47 -2.46
N ARG A 103 14.26 -7.84 -2.82
CA ARG A 103 13.92 -9.18 -3.32
C ARG A 103 14.62 -9.55 -4.62
N ALA A 104 14.82 -8.58 -5.50
CA ALA A 104 15.59 -8.76 -6.73
C ALA A 104 17.11 -8.92 -6.48
N GLY A 105 17.58 -8.76 -5.24
CA GLY A 105 19.00 -8.83 -4.89
C GLY A 105 19.78 -7.59 -5.32
N ALA A 106 19.12 -6.44 -5.46
CA ALA A 106 19.81 -5.20 -5.80
C ALA A 106 20.79 -4.81 -4.68
N ALA A 107 22.05 -4.56 -5.03
CA ALA A 107 23.05 -4.10 -4.08
C ALA A 107 22.76 -2.68 -3.55
N CYS A 108 22.07 -1.87 -4.35
CA CYS A 108 21.66 -0.51 -4.00
C CYS A 108 20.48 -0.08 -4.90
N LEU A 109 19.51 0.61 -4.30
CA LEU A 109 18.46 1.36 -4.98
C LEU A 109 18.84 2.85 -4.99
N TYR A 110 18.71 3.52 -6.13
CA TYR A 110 19.01 4.95 -6.24
C TYR A 110 17.72 5.78 -6.32
N THR A 111 17.71 6.95 -5.69
CA THR A 111 16.59 7.89 -5.73
C THR A 111 17.07 9.35 -5.76
N PHE A 112 16.24 10.26 -6.26
CA PHE A 112 16.42 11.70 -6.07
C PHE A 112 15.61 12.23 -4.87
N ASP A 113 14.79 11.38 -4.23
CA ASP A 113 14.04 11.74 -3.04
C ASP A 113 14.92 11.62 -1.78
N ARG A 114 15.37 12.78 -1.29
CA ARG A 114 16.17 12.89 -0.05
C ARG A 114 15.42 12.37 1.18
N GLY A 115 14.10 12.48 1.21
CA GLY A 115 13.24 11.98 2.28
C GLY A 115 13.21 10.46 2.34
N PHE A 116 13.08 9.81 1.17
CA PHE A 116 13.14 8.38 0.99
C PHE A 116 14.52 7.83 1.36
N ALA A 117 15.59 8.33 0.74
CA ALA A 117 16.97 7.88 1.02
C ALA A 117 17.33 7.98 2.52
N ARG A 118 16.84 9.02 3.21
CA ARG A 118 17.08 9.21 4.64
C ARG A 118 16.30 8.24 5.55
N ARG A 119 15.13 7.77 5.12
CA ARG A 119 14.24 6.93 5.96
C ARG A 119 14.34 5.46 5.67
N ALA A 120 14.81 5.08 4.47
CA ALA A 120 14.80 3.70 4.03
C ALA A 120 15.56 2.82 5.03
N ASP A 121 14.99 1.65 5.32
CA ASP A 121 15.64 0.67 6.17
C ASP A 121 16.68 -0.10 5.34
N PRO A 122 17.99 0.00 5.65
CA PRO A 122 19.02 -0.75 4.93
C PRO A 122 18.88 -2.27 5.08
N ALA A 123 18.11 -2.78 6.06
CA ALA A 123 17.78 -4.19 6.17
C ALA A 123 16.78 -4.66 5.08
N VAL A 124 15.97 -3.74 4.53
CA VAL A 124 15.07 -4.02 3.40
C VAL A 124 15.82 -3.86 2.08
N CYS A 125 16.41 -2.68 1.87
CA CYS A 125 17.27 -2.38 0.73
C CYS A 125 18.10 -1.14 1.03
N ARG A 126 19.39 -1.13 0.66
CA ARG A 126 20.21 0.08 0.72
C ARG A 126 19.68 1.08 -0.31
N VAL A 127 19.29 2.28 0.15
CA VAL A 127 18.81 3.36 -0.72
C VAL A 127 19.77 4.54 -0.68
N GLU A 128 20.22 5.00 -1.84
CA GLU A 128 21.15 6.12 -1.98
C GLU A 128 20.56 7.30 -2.77
N LEU A 129 20.87 8.50 -2.28
CA LEU A 129 20.51 9.74 -2.95
C LEU A 129 21.51 10.05 -4.06
N LEU A 130 21.01 10.26 -5.28
CA LEU A 130 21.80 10.87 -6.35
C LEU A 130 21.75 12.39 -6.24
N GLU A 131 22.90 13.04 -6.39
CA GLU A 131 23.00 14.50 -6.53
C GLU A 131 22.91 14.88 -8.01
N ALA A 132 22.06 15.86 -8.34
CA ALA A 132 21.86 16.40 -9.68
C ALA A 132 21.83 17.93 -9.64
#